data_AF-A0A1J4VK12-F1
#
_entry.id   AF-A0A1J4VK12-F1
#
_cell.length_a   1.000
_cell.length_b   1.000
_cell.length_c   1.000
_cell.angle_alpha   90.00
_cell.angle_beta   90.00
_cell.angle_gamma   90.00
#
_symmetry.space_group_name_H-M   'P 1'
#
loop_
_entity.id
_entity.type
_entity.pdbx_description
1 polymer ?
#
loop_
_entity_poly.entity_id
_entity_poly.type
_entity_poly.pdbx_seq_one_letter_code
_entity_poly.pdbx_strand_id
1 'polypeptide(L)' 'MVEVWLKKGVTDTVAESAAKGIRDLGIKTIKNVKTGKKYLLFGSLSSKEIEIICQRLLVNKVIQNYFIK' A
#
# COMPACT_ATOMS: atom_id res chain seq x y z
N MET A 1 -10.81 6.23 -5.35
CA MET A 1 -10.15 5.19 -4.51
C MET A 1 -8.65 5.46 -4.50
N VAL A 2 -7.97 5.28 -3.37
CA VAL A 2 -6.52 5.54 -3.28
C VAL A 2 -5.81 4.30 -2.75
N GLU A 3 -4.75 3.89 -3.44
CA GLU A 3 -3.86 2.83 -2.98
C GLU A 3 -2.48 3.41 -2.68
N VAL A 4 -1.89 3.01 -1.54
CA VAL A 4 -0.57 3.44 -1.09
C VAL A 4 0.31 2.21 -0.89
N TRP A 5 1.47 2.21 -1.53
CA TRP A 5 2.40 1.08 -1.56
C TRP A 5 3.81 1.51 -1.18
N LEU A 6 4.57 0.62 -0.55
CA LEU A 6 6.00 0.84 -0.32
C LEU A 6 6.78 0.88 -1.65
N LYS A 7 7.79 1.75 -1.72
CA LYS A 7 8.69 1.84 -2.87
C LYS A 7 9.58 0.60 -2.98
N LYS A 8 10.07 0.33 -4.19
CA LYS A 8 11.10 -0.70 -4.40
C LYS A 8 12.34 -0.36 -3.58
N GLY A 9 12.85 -1.33 -2.82
CA GLY A 9 14.01 -1.17 -1.96
C GLY A 9 13.68 -0.77 -0.52
N VAL A 10 12.41 -0.52 -0.19
CA VAL A 10 11.96 -0.34 1.19
C VAL A 10 11.56 -1.70 1.77
N THR A 11 12.07 -2.03 2.95
CA THR A 11 11.73 -3.26 3.67
C THR A 11 10.26 -3.27 4.06
N ASP A 12 9.57 -4.37 3.75
CA ASP A 12 8.16 -4.59 4.06
C ASP A 12 8.02 -5.74 5.07
N THR A 13 8.20 -5.42 6.35
CA THR A 13 8.19 -6.41 7.44
C THR A 13 6.84 -7.10 7.60
N VAL A 14 5.75 -6.43 7.20
CA VAL A 14 4.40 -7.02 7.22
C VAL A 14 4.27 -8.06 6.12
N ALA A 15 4.78 -7.78 4.91
CA ALA A 15 4.81 -8.75 3.83
C ALA A 15 5.67 -9.97 4.18
N GLU A 16 6.82 -9.77 4.84
CA GLU A 16 7.68 -10.86 5.30
C GLU A 16 6.96 -11.78 6.30
N SER A 17 6.28 -11.18 7.28
CA SER A 17 5.49 -11.92 8.28
C SER A 17 4.34 -12.69 7.62
N ALA A 18 3.62 -12.06 6.69
CA ALA A 18 2.55 -12.71 5.93
C ALA A 18 3.08 -13.84 5.05
N ALA A 19 4.21 -13.64 4.36
CA ALA A 19 4.86 -14.67 3.56
C ALA A 19 5.30 -15.88 4.40
N LYS A 20 5.76 -15.64 5.64
CA LYS A 20 6.03 -16.72 6.59
C LYS A 20 4.75 -17.50 6.91
N GLY A 21 3.68 -16.81 7.30
CA GLY A 21 2.40 -17.47 7.59
C GLY A 21 1.84 -18.30 6.42
N ILE A 22 1.94 -17.78 5.19
CA ILE A 22 1.55 -18.50 3.97
C ILE A 22 2.36 -19.81 3.81
N ARG A 23 3.68 -19.75 4.05
CA ARG A 23 4.53 -20.95 3.99
C ARG A 23 4.22 -21.94 5.11
N ASP A 24 3.94 -21.45 6.32
CA ASP A 24 3.57 -22.28 7.47
C ASP A 24 2.26 -23.04 7.20
N LEU A 25 1.35 -22.47 6.40
CA LEU A 25 0.13 -23.15 5.90
C LEU A 25 0.38 -24.16 4.77
N GLY A 26 1.64 -24.38 4.36
CA GLY A 26 2.01 -25.32 3.31
C GLY A 26 1.86 -24.77 1.88
N ILE A 27 1.50 -23.49 1.70
CA ILE A 27 1.35 -22.86 0.38
C ILE A 27 2.73 -22.42 -0.13
N LYS A 28 3.29 -23.17 -1.08
CA LYS A 28 4.67 -22.96 -1.59
C LYS A 28 4.75 -22.26 -2.94
N THR A 29 3.62 -21.96 -3.58
CA THR A 29 3.56 -21.38 -4.93
C THR A 29 3.73 -19.86 -4.95
N ILE A 30 3.59 -19.18 -3.81
CA ILE A 30 3.68 -17.72 -3.72
C ILE A 30 5.15 -17.28 -3.77
N LYS A 31 5.50 -16.51 -4.81
CA LYS A 31 6.86 -16.02 -5.05
C LYS A 31 7.17 -14.69 -4.35
N ASN A 32 6.15 -13.85 -4.16
CA ASN A 32 6.33 -12.52 -3.60
C ASN A 32 5.07 -12.06 -2.88
N VAL A 33 5.25 -11.31 -1.79
CA VAL A 33 4.18 -10.68 -1.03
C VAL A 33 4.55 -9.21 -0.88
N LYS A 34 3.57 -8.34 -1.00
CA LYS A 34 3.71 -6.90 -0.75
C LYS A 34 2.50 -6.43 0.04
N THR A 35 2.72 -5.44 0.89
CA THR A 35 1.65 -4.77 1.60
C THR A 35 1.43 -3.36 1.09
N GLY A 36 0.17 -2.96 1.14
CA GLY A 36 -0.29 -1.64 0.76
C GLY A 36 -1.54 -1.29 1.55
N LYS A 37 -1.86 0.00 1.57
CA LYS A 37 -3.08 0.52 2.18
C LYS A 37 -4.04 0.97 1.10
N LYS A 38 -5.31 0.59 1.24
CA LYS A 38 -6.39 1.01 0.36
C LYS A 38 -7.33 1.92 1.13
N TYR A 39 -7.51 3.14 0.64
CA TYR A 39 -8.42 4.13 1.20
C TYR A 39 -9.62 4.32 0.27
N LEU A 40 -10.80 4.21 0.87
CA LEU A 40 -12.06 4.61 0.27
C LEU A 40 -12.41 5.98 0.85
N LEU A 41 -12.38 7.00 0.00
CA LEU A 41 -12.73 8.36 0.37
C LEU A 41 -14.19 8.58 -0.05
N PHE A 42 -15.00 9.08 0.87
CA PHE A 42 -16.42 9.35 0.65
C PHE A 42 -16.71 10.84 0.79
N GLY A 43 -17.66 11.33 0.01
CA GLY A 43 -18.08 12.74 -0.02
C GLY A 43 -17.77 13.45 -1.34
N SER A 44 -18.18 14.72 -1.41
CA SER A 44 -17.95 15.59 -2.58
C SER A 44 -16.53 16.14 -2.57
N LEU A 45 -15.57 15.32 -2.99
CA LEU A 45 -14.16 15.71 -3.11
C LEU A 45 -13.79 15.87 -4.59
N SER A 46 -13.16 16.99 -4.92
CA SER A 46 -12.52 17.19 -6.22
C SER A 46 -11.23 16.36 -6.32
N SER A 47 -10.78 16.08 -7.54
CA SER A 47 -9.50 15.38 -7.78
C SER A 47 -8.32 16.10 -7.13
N LYS A 48 -8.34 17.44 -7.10
CA LYS A 48 -7.29 18.25 -6.48
C LYS A 48 -7.25 18.09 -4.96
N GLU A 49 -8.41 18.01 -4.31
CA GLU A 49 -8.49 17.74 -2.86
C GLU A 49 -7.98 16.34 -2.53
N ILE A 50 -8.35 15.34 -3.34
CA ILE A 50 -7.85 13.97 -3.19
C ILE A 50 -6.32 13.94 -3.32
N GLU A 51 -5.75 14.62 -4.30
CA GLU A 51 -4.29 14.72 -4.46
C GLU A 51 -3.62 15.36 -3.24
N ILE A 52 -4.18 16.46 -2.72
CA ILE A 52 -3.67 17.12 -1.52
C ILE A 52 -3.70 16.18 -0.32
N ILE A 53 -4.81 15.47 -0.11
CA ILE A 53 -4.96 14.47 0.96
C ILE A 53 -3.91 13.37 0.80
N CYS A 54 -3.72 12.85 -0.40
CA CYS A 54 -2.71 11.83 -0.67
C CYS A 54 -1.31 12.33 -0.31
N GLN A 55 -0.94 13.49 -0.83
CA GLN A 55 0.42 14.01 -0.75
C GLN A 55 0.79 14.57 0.63
N ARG A 56 -0.18 15.07 1.41
CA ARG A 56 0.09 15.72 2.70
C ARG A 56 -0.24 14.84 3.91
N LEU A 57 -1.09 13.83 3.75
CA LEU A 57 -1.55 13.01 4.87
C LEU A 57 -1.32 11.51 4.67
N LEU A 58 -1.78 10.96 3.54
CA LEU A 58 -1.87 9.49 3.40
C LEU A 58 -0.54 8.83 3.01
N VAL A 59 0.40 9.59 2.43
CA VAL A 59 1.61 9.07 1.80
C VAL A 59 2.84 9.70 2.40
N ASN A 60 3.76 8.87 2.90
CA ASN A 60 5.13 9.30 3.11
C ASN A 60 5.90 9.23 1.79
N LYS A 61 6.09 10.38 1.13
CA LYS A 61 6.72 10.48 -0.19
C LYS A 61 8.15 9.94 -0.26
N VAL A 62 8.86 9.77 0.87
CA VAL A 62 10.22 9.21 0.87
C VAL A 62 10.17 7.73 0.56
N ILE A 63 9.27 7.00 1.22
CA ILE A 63 9.25 5.52 1.22
C ILE A 63 8.02 4.91 0.53
N GLN A 64 7.02 5.70 0.18
CA GLN A 64 5.76 5.23 -0.40
C GLN A 64 5.42 5.93 -1.72
N ASN A 65 4.69 5.22 -2.57
CA ASN A 65 4.01 5.73 -3.76
C ASN A 65 2.50 5.55 -3.61
N TYR A 66 1.70 6.30 -4.36
CA TYR A 66 0.26 6.15 -4.38
C TYR A 66 -0.32 6.13 -5.80
N PHE A 67 -1.50 5.52 -5.92
CA PHE A 67 -2.29 5.46 -7.14
C PHE A 67 -3.71 5.90 -6.82
N ILE A 68 -4.24 6.81 -7.63
CA ILE A 68 -5.65 7.23 -7.58
C ILE A 68 -6.38 6.49 -8.71
N LYS A 69 -7.49 5.84 -8.37
CA LYS A 69 -8.38 5.17 -9.30
C LYS A 69 -9.81 5.65 -9.12
#